data_AF-I7MHN9-F1
#
_entry.id   AF-I7MHN9-F1
#
_cell.length_a   1.000
_cell.length_b   1.000
_cell.length_c   1.000
_cell.angle_alpha   90.00
_cell.angle_beta   90.00
_cell.angle_gamma   90.00
#
_symmetry.space_group_name_H-M   'P 1'
#
loop_
_entity.id
_entity.type
_entity.pdbx_description
1 polymer ?
#
loop_
_entity_poly.entity_id
_entity_poly.type
_entity_poly.pdbx_seq_one_letter_code
_entity_poly.pdbx_strand_id
1 'polypeptide(L)'
;MDSKNQYEEVDRRFKEGLTIIVLNWPVIKLIVQNGWVGQNEERIRDDPEAKQLNLDSEFKSESQVVQDFIEDLFQYIIKYDCKPEDLEDWLLKEIEYRFYTLIEDNSEKEMTKAILSLFNELEDGKYTLYEEVKKMGALMKNVKVNGQCGNKDDDDSDEEGEDWEDSSVIGPNDKVEEELTEEELQKIAEEKAEEEKKKQIMEEDGFSVVSSKKKK
;
A
#
# COMPACT_ATOMS: atom_id res chain seq x y z
N MET A 1 -33.93 -1.89 -17.23
CA MET A 1 -33.04 -1.92 -16.05
C MET A 1 -32.20 -0.67 -16.13
N ASP A 2 -32.42 0.21 -15.16
CA ASP A 2 -31.96 1.59 -15.19
C ASP A 2 -30.44 1.68 -15.10
N SER A 3 -29.80 2.26 -16.11
CA SER A 3 -28.35 2.47 -16.16
C SER A 3 -27.81 3.19 -14.92
N LYS A 4 -28.63 4.03 -14.26
CA LYS A 4 -28.26 4.69 -13.00
C LYS A 4 -27.97 3.72 -11.86
N ASN A 5 -28.74 2.65 -11.75
CA ASN A 5 -28.58 1.66 -10.68
C ASN A 5 -27.30 0.81 -10.88
N GLN A 6 -26.81 0.72 -12.12
CA GLN A 6 -25.56 0.04 -12.43
C GLN A 6 -24.34 0.85 -11.99
N TYR A 7 -24.32 2.17 -12.22
CA TYR A 7 -23.22 3.04 -11.79
C TYR A 7 -23.13 3.15 -10.26
N GLU A 8 -24.27 3.28 -9.57
CA GLU A 8 -24.29 3.31 -8.10
C GLU A 8 -23.73 2.02 -7.47
N GLU A 9 -23.98 0.87 -8.12
CA GLU A 9 -23.45 -0.42 -7.67
C GLU A 9 -21.93 -0.53 -7.91
N VAL A 10 -21.44 -0.04 -9.04
CA VAL A 10 -20.00 0.03 -9.36
C VAL A 10 -19.27 0.92 -8.36
N ASP A 11 -19.77 2.13 -8.11
CA ASP A 11 -19.20 3.08 -7.15
C ASP A 11 -19.14 2.47 -5.74
N ARG A 12 -20.21 1.80 -5.30
CA ARG A 12 -20.25 1.16 -3.99
C ARG A 12 -19.20 0.07 -3.86
N ARG A 13 -19.06 -0.80 -4.88
CA ARG A 13 -18.07 -1.89 -4.88
C ARG A 13 -16.65 -1.36 -4.97
N PHE A 14 -16.44 -0.32 -5.78
CA PHE A 14 -15.15 0.32 -5.89
C PHE A 14 -14.72 0.92 -4.55
N LYS A 15 -15.61 1.66 -3.88
CA LYS A 15 -15.35 2.22 -2.55
C LYS A 15 -15.06 1.14 -1.50
N GLU A 16 -15.81 0.03 -1.51
CA GLU A 16 -15.56 -1.12 -0.61
C GLU A 16 -14.18 -1.75 -0.88
N GLY A 17 -13.85 -2.03 -2.15
CA GLY A 17 -12.55 -2.60 -2.52
C GLY A 17 -11.39 -1.64 -2.22
N LEU A 18 -11.55 -0.36 -2.54
CA LEU A 18 -10.58 0.70 -2.23
C LEU A 18 -10.29 0.76 -0.73
N THR A 19 -11.34 0.71 0.09
CA THR A 19 -11.21 0.68 1.56
C THR A 19 -10.34 -0.49 2.00
N ILE A 20 -10.57 -1.69 1.45
CA ILE A 20 -9.80 -2.88 1.83
C ILE A 20 -8.35 -2.78 1.35
N ILE A 21 -8.09 -2.30 0.14
CA ILE A 21 -6.73 -2.13 -0.40
C ILE A 21 -5.95 -1.12 0.46
N VAL A 22 -6.53 0.06 0.73
CA VAL A 22 -5.88 1.12 1.51
C VAL A 22 -5.61 0.68 2.95
N LEU A 23 -6.60 0.06 3.62
CA LEU A 23 -6.40 -0.48 4.97
C LEU A 23 -5.38 -1.62 5.00
N ASN A 24 -5.10 -2.25 3.85
CA ASN A 24 -4.07 -3.27 3.73
C ASN A 24 -2.67 -2.74 3.51
N TRP A 25 -2.53 -1.50 3.05
CA TRP A 25 -1.25 -0.87 2.77
C TRP A 25 -0.38 -0.85 4.04
N PRO A 26 0.81 -1.50 4.03
CA PRO A 26 1.70 -1.48 5.19
C PRO A 26 1.99 -0.09 5.76
N VAL A 27 2.12 0.93 4.91
CA VAL A 27 2.33 2.32 5.34
C VAL A 27 1.18 2.81 6.21
N ILE A 28 -0.08 2.65 5.76
CA ILE A 28 -1.26 3.06 6.52
C ILE A 28 -1.38 2.27 7.83
N LYS A 29 -1.10 0.96 7.81
CA LYS A 29 -1.09 0.14 9.03
C LYS A 29 -0.08 0.66 10.05
N LEU A 30 1.13 0.99 9.62
CA LEU A 30 2.17 1.53 10.49
C LEU A 30 1.80 2.92 11.02
N ILE A 31 1.24 3.79 10.18
CA ILE A 31 0.78 5.14 10.57
C ILE A 31 -0.27 5.04 11.70
N VAL A 32 -1.26 4.15 11.54
CA VAL A 32 -2.31 3.94 12.54
C VAL A 32 -1.73 3.32 13.82
N GLN A 33 -0.91 2.28 13.70
CA GLN A 33 -0.31 1.61 14.86
C GLN A 33 0.58 2.54 15.71
N ASN A 34 1.27 3.49 15.07
CA ASN A 34 2.15 4.44 15.75
C ASN A 34 1.45 5.74 16.18
N GLY A 35 0.14 5.89 15.92
CA GLY A 35 -0.59 7.11 16.24
C GLY A 35 -0.03 8.35 15.54
N TRP A 36 0.48 8.20 14.31
CA TRP A 36 0.94 9.33 13.48
C TRP A 36 -0.24 10.11 12.87
N VAL A 37 -1.45 9.60 13.03
CA VAL A 37 -2.68 10.25 12.62
C VAL A 37 -2.99 11.41 13.56
N GLY A 38 -3.04 12.65 13.03
CA GLY A 38 -3.43 13.82 13.82
C GLY A 38 -2.29 14.62 14.47
N GLN A 39 -1.02 14.27 14.23
CA GLN A 39 0.12 15.11 14.66
C GLN A 39 0.13 16.51 14.03
N ASN A 40 -0.70 16.73 13.01
CA ASN A 40 -0.99 18.05 12.45
C ASN A 40 -1.48 19.03 13.53
N GLU A 41 -2.35 18.56 14.43
CA GLU A 41 -2.98 19.44 15.44
C GLU A 41 -2.00 19.89 16.51
N GLU A 42 -1.06 19.03 16.94
CA GLU A 42 -0.04 19.41 17.92
C GLU A 42 0.94 20.44 17.36
N ARG A 43 1.27 20.35 16.06
CA ARG A 43 2.14 21.33 15.41
C ARG A 43 1.42 22.66 15.12
N ILE A 44 0.15 22.59 14.73
CA ILE A 44 -0.77 23.75 14.65
C ILE A 44 -0.91 24.43 16.02
N ARG A 45 -0.87 23.67 17.12
CA ARG A 45 -0.94 24.21 18.48
C ARG A 45 0.26 25.10 18.83
N ASP A 46 1.43 24.85 18.25
CA ASP A 46 2.61 25.67 18.49
C ASP A 46 2.74 26.85 17.52
N ASP A 47 1.98 26.86 16.43
CA ASP A 47 1.87 28.01 15.53
C ASP A 47 0.80 29.02 16.01
N PRO A 48 1.20 30.22 16.46
CA PRO A 48 0.28 31.23 16.94
C PRO A 48 -0.66 31.78 15.85
N GLU A 49 -0.31 31.67 14.56
CA GLU A 49 -1.18 32.08 13.45
C GLU A 49 -2.26 31.01 13.17
N ALA A 50 -1.90 29.73 13.24
CA ALA A 50 -2.83 28.63 13.01
C ALA A 50 -3.86 28.47 14.15
N LYS A 51 -3.51 28.87 15.39
CA LYS A 51 -4.45 28.96 16.54
C LYS A 51 -5.66 29.85 16.28
N GLN A 52 -5.53 30.88 15.43
CA GLN A 52 -6.60 31.85 15.21
C GLN A 52 -7.62 31.40 14.17
N LEU A 53 -7.28 30.38 13.38
CA LEU A 53 -8.14 29.79 12.34
C LEU A 53 -8.78 28.46 12.77
N ASN A 54 -8.34 27.84 13.87
CA ASN A 54 -8.67 26.43 14.17
C ASN A 54 -9.32 26.20 15.55
N LEU A 55 -10.22 27.09 15.98
CA LEU A 55 -10.91 26.96 17.28
C LEU A 55 -12.07 25.95 17.29
N ASP A 56 -12.48 25.44 16.12
CA ASP A 56 -13.58 24.47 15.98
C ASP A 56 -13.13 23.12 15.40
N SER A 57 -11.82 22.83 15.36
CA SER A 57 -11.32 21.52 14.91
C SER A 57 -11.70 20.44 15.92
N GLU A 58 -12.87 19.85 15.70
CA GLU A 58 -13.35 18.68 16.41
C GLU A 58 -12.32 17.56 16.22
N PHE A 59 -11.72 17.12 17.33
CA PHE A 59 -10.64 16.13 17.36
C PHE A 59 -11.08 14.87 16.60
N LYS A 60 -10.61 14.71 15.36
CA LYS A 60 -10.99 13.56 14.53
C LYS A 60 -10.32 12.31 15.08
N SER A 61 -11.09 11.24 15.23
CA SER A 61 -10.50 9.94 15.58
C SER A 61 -9.56 9.48 14.45
N GLU A 62 -8.58 8.64 14.79
CA GLU A 62 -7.63 8.10 13.80
C GLU A 62 -8.36 7.39 12.65
N SER A 63 -9.40 6.64 13.00
CA SER A 63 -10.30 5.99 12.05
C SER A 63 -10.97 6.99 11.12
N GLN A 64 -11.39 8.17 11.61
CA GLN A 64 -12.04 9.17 10.78
C GLN A 64 -11.07 9.78 9.77
N VAL A 65 -9.82 10.05 10.15
CA VAL A 65 -8.83 10.62 9.23
C VAL A 65 -8.48 9.65 8.10
N VAL A 66 -8.42 8.35 8.37
CA VAL A 66 -8.21 7.32 7.34
C VAL A 66 -9.44 7.20 6.43
N GLN A 67 -10.66 7.26 6.98
CA GLN A 67 -11.89 7.25 6.17
C GLN A 67 -11.99 8.47 5.26
N ASP A 68 -11.66 9.65 5.78
CA ASP A 68 -11.61 10.88 4.98
C ASP A 68 -10.58 10.74 3.84
N PHE A 69 -9.45 10.05 4.07
CA PHE A 69 -8.40 9.85 3.07
C PHE A 69 -8.90 8.95 1.94
N ILE A 70 -9.60 7.87 2.31
CA ILE A 70 -10.24 6.95 1.35
C ILE A 70 -11.32 7.67 0.54
N GLU A 71 -12.12 8.54 1.18
CA GLU A 71 -13.14 9.33 0.48
C GLU A 71 -12.51 10.30 -0.52
N ASP A 72 -11.49 11.04 -0.11
CA ASP A 72 -10.81 12.00 -1.00
C ASP A 72 -10.14 11.28 -2.18
N LEU A 73 -9.53 10.12 -1.94
CA LEU A 73 -8.96 9.25 -2.97
C LEU A 73 -10.03 8.74 -3.95
N PHE A 74 -11.17 8.28 -3.42
CA PHE A 74 -12.31 7.86 -4.24
C PHE A 74 -12.81 9.01 -5.12
N GLN A 75 -13.04 10.19 -4.53
CA GLN A 75 -13.50 11.37 -5.27
C GLN A 75 -12.49 11.81 -6.32
N TYR A 76 -11.19 11.73 -6.02
CA TYR A 76 -10.13 12.05 -6.96
C TYR A 76 -10.20 11.14 -8.20
N ILE A 77 -10.28 9.83 -8.01
CA ILE A 77 -10.31 8.85 -9.11
C ILE A 77 -11.59 8.97 -9.95
N ILE A 78 -12.75 9.16 -9.33
CA ILE A 78 -14.01 9.27 -10.08
C ILE A 78 -14.08 10.59 -10.88
N LYS A 79 -13.52 11.66 -10.33
CA LYS A 79 -13.62 12.99 -10.93
C LYS A 79 -12.60 13.24 -12.03
N TYR A 80 -11.43 12.61 -11.95
CA TYR A 80 -10.31 12.85 -12.84
C TYR A 80 -9.96 11.56 -13.59
N ASP A 81 -9.68 11.67 -14.88
CA ASP A 81 -9.10 10.58 -15.68
C ASP A 81 -7.63 10.41 -15.26
N CYS A 82 -7.43 9.78 -14.11
CA CYS A 82 -6.14 9.69 -13.43
C CYS A 82 -5.21 8.74 -14.16
N LYS A 83 -4.10 9.27 -14.67
CA LYS A 83 -2.98 8.43 -15.10
C LYS A 83 -2.28 7.83 -13.87
N PRO A 84 -1.58 6.70 -14.02
CA PRO A 84 -0.83 6.10 -12.92
C PRO A 84 0.13 7.07 -12.24
N GLU A 85 0.85 7.88 -13.02
CA GLU A 85 1.83 8.84 -12.49
C GLU A 85 1.16 9.96 -11.69
N ASP A 86 -0.02 10.41 -12.11
CA ASP A 86 -0.78 11.45 -11.42
C ASP A 86 -1.33 10.93 -10.08
N LEU A 87 -1.80 9.67 -10.05
CA LEU A 87 -2.29 9.04 -8.84
C LEU A 87 -1.15 8.74 -7.83
N GLU A 88 0.01 8.30 -8.33
CA GLU A 88 1.22 8.11 -7.53
C GLU A 88 1.63 9.40 -6.82
N ASP A 89 1.77 10.48 -7.59
CA ASP A 89 2.08 11.82 -7.10
C ASP A 89 1.06 12.31 -6.08
N TRP A 90 -0.22 12.02 -6.31
CA TRP A 90 -1.30 12.39 -5.40
C TRP A 90 -1.19 11.64 -4.07
N LEU A 91 -0.96 10.32 -4.10
CA LEU A 91 -0.80 9.50 -2.91
C LEU A 91 0.39 9.95 -2.06
N LEU A 92 1.53 10.24 -2.68
CA LEU A 92 2.72 10.73 -1.98
C LEU A 92 2.44 12.07 -1.28
N LYS A 93 1.87 13.03 -2.02
CA LYS A 93 1.55 14.36 -1.47
C LYS A 93 0.54 14.27 -0.34
N GLU A 94 -0.51 13.47 -0.50
CA GLU A 94 -1.57 13.37 0.51
C GLU A 94 -1.09 12.62 1.75
N ILE A 95 -0.23 11.61 1.61
CA ILE A 95 0.34 10.91 2.78
C ILE A 95 1.34 11.78 3.53
N GLU A 96 2.20 12.51 2.82
CA GLU A 96 3.09 13.49 3.43
C GLU A 96 2.29 14.59 4.14
N TYR A 97 1.25 15.12 3.50
CA TYR A 97 0.44 16.19 4.05
C TYR A 97 -0.41 15.76 5.26
N ARG A 98 -1.07 14.60 5.17
CA ARG A 98 -2.05 14.16 6.18
C ARG A 98 -1.40 13.41 7.33
N PHE A 99 -0.39 12.60 7.04
CA PHE A 99 0.25 11.70 8.01
C PHE A 99 1.70 12.06 8.32
N TYR A 100 2.25 13.12 7.73
CA TYR A 100 3.63 13.57 7.95
C TYR A 100 4.68 12.47 7.71
N THR A 101 4.35 11.55 6.81
CA THR A 101 5.17 10.38 6.53
C THR A 101 5.67 10.48 5.10
N LEU A 102 6.99 10.36 4.93
CA LEU A 102 7.60 10.22 3.62
C LEU A 102 7.64 8.74 3.24
N ILE A 103 7.12 8.40 2.07
CA ILE A 103 7.21 7.05 1.50
C ILE A 103 8.35 7.04 0.49
N GLU A 104 9.28 6.09 0.63
CA GLU A 104 10.44 5.93 -0.26
C GLU A 104 10.60 4.47 -0.75
N ASP A 105 9.66 3.59 -0.39
CA ASP A 105 9.73 2.16 -0.66
C ASP A 105 9.10 1.75 -2.01
N ASN A 106 8.59 2.71 -2.79
CA ASN A 106 7.84 2.49 -4.03
C ASN A 106 6.50 1.76 -3.85
N SER A 107 6.01 1.58 -2.61
CA SER A 107 4.73 0.92 -2.37
C SER A 107 3.54 1.72 -2.93
N GLU A 108 3.70 3.02 -3.15
CA GLU A 108 2.74 3.89 -3.82
C GLU A 108 2.46 3.44 -5.28
N LYS A 109 3.44 2.87 -5.97
CA LYS A 109 3.29 2.38 -7.34
C LYS A 109 2.44 1.12 -7.39
N GLU A 110 2.70 0.20 -6.47
CA GLU A 110 1.92 -1.03 -6.33
C GLU A 110 0.48 -0.72 -5.94
N MET A 111 0.30 0.23 -5.02
CA MET A 111 -1.00 0.75 -4.60
C MET A 111 -1.78 1.35 -5.77
N THR A 112 -1.15 2.26 -6.53
CA THR A 112 -1.73 2.85 -7.75
C THR A 112 -2.16 1.79 -8.75
N LYS A 113 -1.30 0.80 -9.02
CA LYS A 113 -1.62 -0.30 -9.94
C LYS A 113 -2.82 -1.11 -9.44
N ALA A 114 -2.86 -1.46 -8.16
CA ALA A 114 -3.96 -2.23 -7.57
C ALA A 114 -5.29 -1.47 -7.65
N ILE A 115 -5.28 -0.18 -7.33
CA ILE A 115 -6.47 0.68 -7.34
C ILE A 115 -7.01 0.86 -8.76
N LEU A 116 -6.14 1.21 -9.73
CA LEU A 116 -6.56 1.40 -11.12
C LEU A 116 -7.01 0.09 -11.76
N SER A 117 -6.38 -1.04 -11.44
CA SER A 117 -6.82 -2.36 -11.91
C SER A 117 -8.22 -2.68 -11.39
N LEU A 118 -8.48 -2.41 -10.10
CA LEU A 118 -9.80 -2.59 -9.51
C LEU A 118 -10.84 -1.69 -10.19
N PHE A 119 -10.52 -0.44 -10.43
CA PHE A 119 -11.41 0.52 -11.07
C PHE A 119 -11.78 0.08 -12.51
N ASN A 120 -10.77 -0.19 -13.34
CA ASN A 120 -10.95 -0.61 -14.73
C ASN A 120 -11.75 -1.92 -14.84
N GLU A 121 -11.50 -2.87 -13.94
CA GLU A 121 -12.22 -4.13 -13.93
C GLU A 121 -13.71 -3.95 -13.61
N LEU A 122 -14.03 -3.07 -12.66
CA LEU A 122 -15.41 -2.77 -12.30
C LEU A 122 -16.15 -2.00 -13.41
N GLU A 123 -15.47 -1.10 -14.12
CA GLU A 123 -16.03 -0.43 -15.31
C GLU A 123 -16.34 -1.44 -16.45
N ASP A 124 -15.46 -2.43 -16.64
CA ASP A 124 -15.65 -3.54 -17.57
C ASP A 124 -16.79 -4.51 -17.16
N GLY A 125 -17.32 -4.37 -15.95
CA GLY A 125 -18.33 -5.28 -15.38
C GLY A 125 -17.77 -6.64 -14.96
N LYS A 126 -16.45 -6.73 -14.78
CA LYS A 126 -15.75 -7.89 -14.20
C LYS A 126 -15.61 -7.66 -12.69
N TYR A 127 -15.60 -8.74 -11.90
CA TYR A 127 -15.60 -8.67 -10.43
C TYR A 127 -14.60 -9.64 -9.79
N THR A 128 -13.69 -10.22 -10.56
CA THR A 128 -12.67 -11.16 -10.09
C THR A 128 -11.73 -10.55 -9.05
N LEU A 129 -11.10 -9.41 -9.35
CA LEU A 129 -10.19 -8.75 -8.38
C LEU A 129 -10.95 -8.23 -7.16
N TYR A 130 -12.16 -7.69 -7.36
CA TYR A 130 -13.00 -7.25 -6.25
C TYR A 130 -13.32 -8.39 -5.28
N GLU A 131 -13.71 -9.57 -5.78
CA GLU A 131 -14.01 -10.72 -4.93
C GLU A 131 -12.75 -11.26 -4.23
N GLU A 132 -11.58 -11.18 -4.86
CA GLU A 132 -10.29 -11.51 -4.22
C GLU A 132 -9.95 -10.55 -3.09
N VAL A 133 -10.03 -9.24 -3.35
CA VAL A 133 -9.84 -8.18 -2.35
C VAL A 133 -10.81 -8.35 -1.19
N LYS A 134 -12.07 -8.67 -1.48
CA LYS A 134 -13.09 -8.93 -0.46
C LYS A 134 -12.76 -10.13 0.42
N LYS A 135 -12.25 -11.22 -0.17
CA LYS A 135 -11.78 -12.40 0.59
C LYS A 135 -10.59 -12.03 1.49
N MET A 136 -9.63 -11.24 0.99
CA MET A 136 -8.51 -10.75 1.80
C MET A 136 -9.00 -9.92 2.99
N GLY A 137 -9.98 -9.03 2.77
CA GLY A 137 -10.59 -8.24 3.84
C GLY A 137 -11.32 -9.11 4.89
N ALA A 138 -11.96 -10.20 4.47
CA ALA A 138 -12.63 -11.13 5.38
C ALA A 138 -11.65 -11.90 6.28
N LEU A 139 -10.50 -12.34 5.73
CA LEU A 139 -9.46 -13.02 6.50
C LEU A 139 -8.94 -12.14 7.65
N MET A 140 -8.80 -10.84 7.42
CA MET A 140 -8.30 -9.92 8.46
C MET A 140 -9.31 -9.60 9.56
N LYS A 141 -10.61 -9.64 9.29
CA LYS A 141 -11.63 -9.45 10.35
C LYS A 141 -11.57 -10.55 11.42
N ASN A 142 -11.08 -11.72 11.04
CA ASN A 142 -10.92 -12.86 11.96
C ASN A 142 -9.57 -12.83 12.69
N VAL A 143 -8.59 -12.04 12.21
CA VAL A 143 -7.35 -11.80 12.94
C VAL A 143 -7.58 -10.63 13.90
N LYS A 144 -8.18 -10.94 15.06
CA LYS A 144 -8.06 -10.09 16.25
C LYS A 144 -6.56 -9.98 16.53
N VAL A 145 -5.94 -8.88 16.10
CA VAL A 145 -4.59 -8.53 16.53
C VAL A 145 -4.69 -8.41 18.04
N ASN A 146 -4.18 -9.42 18.74
CA ASN A 146 -4.09 -9.49 20.19
C ASN A 146 -3.10 -8.40 20.63
N GLY A 147 -3.58 -7.16 20.65
CA GLY A 147 -2.88 -5.98 21.14
C GLY A 147 -2.79 -6.09 22.65
N GLN A 148 -1.81 -6.88 23.11
CA GLN A 148 -1.39 -6.91 24.50
C GLN A 148 -0.62 -5.62 24.82
N CYS A 149 -1.32 -4.48 24.82
CA CYS A 149 -0.95 -3.35 25.66
C CYS A 149 -1.73 -3.53 26.97
N GLY A 150 -0.98 -3.80 28.04
CA GLY A 150 -1.52 -4.30 29.30
C GLY A 150 -2.63 -3.42 29.88
N ASN A 151 -3.79 -4.04 30.11
CA ASN A 151 -4.42 -3.97 31.41
C ASN A 151 -5.07 -5.31 31.70
N LYS A 152 -4.77 -5.84 32.88
CA LYS A 152 -5.51 -6.93 33.51
C LYS A 152 -6.97 -6.49 33.64
N ASP A 153 -7.90 -7.26 33.13
CA ASP A 153 -8.92 -7.92 33.95
C ASP A 153 -9.77 -8.86 33.07
N ASP A 154 -10.19 -9.95 33.70
CA ASP A 154 -10.86 -11.14 33.17
C ASP A 154 -12.00 -10.88 32.18
N ASP A 155 -12.06 -11.64 31.08
CA ASP A 155 -13.25 -12.43 30.76
C ASP A 155 -12.95 -13.58 29.78
N ASP A 156 -13.52 -14.74 30.10
CA ASP A 156 -13.43 -16.02 29.39
C ASP A 156 -14.14 -15.96 28.03
N SER A 157 -13.45 -16.35 26.95
CA SER A 157 -14.14 -16.96 25.80
C SER A 157 -13.20 -17.89 25.04
N ASP A 158 -13.54 -19.15 25.21
CA ASP A 158 -13.05 -20.36 24.55
C ASP A 158 -13.42 -20.32 23.06
N GLU A 159 -12.44 -20.18 22.17
CA GLU A 159 -12.64 -20.41 20.74
C GLU A 159 -11.40 -21.09 20.15
N GLU A 160 -11.61 -22.33 19.71
CA GLU A 160 -10.60 -23.30 19.30
C GLU A 160 -9.80 -22.80 18.09
N GLY A 161 -8.52 -22.51 18.32
CA GLY A 161 -7.56 -22.17 17.27
C GLY A 161 -6.97 -23.42 16.62
N GLU A 162 -7.38 -23.72 15.39
CA GLU A 162 -6.62 -24.61 14.51
C GLU A 162 -5.37 -23.89 13.99
N ASP A 163 -4.25 -24.36 14.52
CA ASP A 163 -2.87 -24.10 14.12
C ASP A 163 -2.61 -24.63 12.70
N TRP A 164 -2.37 -23.72 11.76
CA TRP A 164 -1.75 -24.07 10.49
C TRP A 164 -0.58 -23.12 10.24
N GLU A 165 0.60 -23.60 10.62
CA GLU A 165 1.87 -23.19 10.07
C GLU A 165 1.83 -23.22 8.53
N ASP A 166 2.64 -22.35 7.91
CA ASP A 166 3.14 -22.47 6.54
C ASP A 166 2.16 -22.08 5.39
N SER A 167 2.34 -20.92 4.78
CA SER A 167 3.25 -20.81 3.63
C SER A 167 3.17 -19.49 2.85
N SER A 168 4.33 -19.14 2.27
CA SER A 168 4.55 -18.43 1.00
C SER A 168 4.24 -16.93 0.87
N VAL A 169 5.35 -16.17 0.89
CA VAL A 169 5.76 -15.15 -0.10
C VAL A 169 4.90 -15.15 -1.38
N ILE A 170 4.08 -14.11 -1.54
CA ILE A 170 3.46 -13.77 -2.82
C ILE A 170 4.47 -12.91 -3.59
N GLY A 171 5.31 -13.57 -4.39
CA GLY A 171 5.96 -12.94 -5.53
C GLY A 171 5.12 -13.23 -6.78
N PRO A 172 4.73 -12.23 -7.58
CA PRO A 172 3.96 -12.48 -8.79
C PRO A 172 4.87 -13.14 -9.83
N ASN A 173 4.75 -14.46 -9.99
CA ASN A 173 5.32 -15.16 -11.12
C ASN A 173 4.24 -15.30 -12.19
N ASP A 174 4.17 -14.28 -13.04
CA ASP A 174 3.41 -14.25 -14.27
C ASP A 174 4.00 -15.30 -15.24
N LYS A 175 3.35 -16.46 -15.34
CA LYS A 175 3.59 -17.43 -16.42
C LYS A 175 2.52 -17.22 -17.49
N VAL A 176 2.81 -16.28 -18.39
CA VAL A 176 2.24 -16.28 -19.74
C VAL A 176 3.19 -17.14 -20.58
N GLU A 177 2.80 -18.40 -20.81
CA GLU A 177 3.44 -19.25 -21.83
C GLU A 177 3.00 -18.75 -23.22
N GLU A 178 3.68 -17.73 -23.74
CA GLU A 178 3.77 -17.52 -25.18
C GLU A 178 4.88 -18.41 -25.74
N GLU A 179 4.53 -19.30 -26.68
CA GLU A 179 5.50 -20.08 -27.46
C GLU A 179 6.38 -19.12 -28.28
N LEU A 180 7.52 -18.76 -27.72
CA LEU A 180 8.60 -18.05 -28.41
C LEU A 180 9.23 -18.98 -29.45
N THR A 181 9.46 -18.46 -30.64
CA THR A 181 10.07 -19.19 -31.75
C THR A 181 11.57 -19.44 -31.49
N GLU A 182 12.14 -20.53 -32.03
CA GLU A 182 13.57 -20.88 -31.87
C GLU A 182 14.52 -19.74 -32.28
N GLU A 183 14.09 -18.85 -33.18
CA GLU A 183 14.87 -17.68 -33.63
C GLU A 183 14.94 -16.55 -32.59
N GLU A 184 13.91 -16.39 -31.76
CA GLU A 184 13.89 -15.38 -30.68
C GLU A 184 14.74 -15.81 -29.48
N LEU A 185 14.78 -17.11 -29.18
CA LEU A 185 15.62 -17.67 -28.11
C LEU A 185 17.12 -17.48 -28.39
N GLN A 186 17.55 -17.52 -29.65
CA GLN A 186 18.96 -17.27 -30.01
C GLN A 186 19.38 -15.81 -29.80
N LYS A 187 18.50 -14.84 -30.09
CA LYS A 187 18.81 -13.41 -29.88
C LYS A 187 18.94 -13.05 -28.40
N ILE A 188 18.09 -13.60 -27.55
CA ILE A 188 18.14 -13.36 -26.09
C ILE A 188 19.43 -13.93 -25.48
N ALA A 189 19.93 -15.05 -26.00
CA ALA A 189 21.19 -15.63 -25.54
C ALA A 189 22.42 -14.78 -25.92
N GLU A 190 22.41 -14.14 -27.10
CA GLU A 190 23.50 -13.26 -27.53
C GLU A 190 23.52 -11.93 -26.75
N GLU A 191 22.36 -11.35 -26.45
CA GLU A 191 22.27 -10.09 -25.70
C GLU A 191 22.69 -10.26 -24.23
N LYS A 192 22.37 -11.41 -23.63
CA LYS A 192 22.75 -11.72 -22.23
C LYS A 192 24.25 -11.97 -22.05
N ALA A 193 24.93 -12.45 -23.09
CA ALA A 193 26.38 -12.67 -23.07
C ALA A 193 27.20 -11.36 -23.17
N GLU A 194 26.60 -10.29 -23.71
CA GLU A 194 27.26 -8.98 -23.82
C GLU A 194 27.14 -8.16 -22.53
N GLU A 195 26.04 -8.30 -21.78
CA GLU A 195 25.86 -7.60 -20.49
C GLU A 195 26.79 -8.15 -19.39
N GLU A 196 27.10 -9.45 -19.41
CA GLU A 196 27.98 -10.09 -18.42
C GLU A 196 29.44 -9.64 -18.56
N LYS A 197 29.87 -9.26 -19.77
CA LYS A 197 31.21 -8.67 -20.00
C LYS A 197 31.33 -7.22 -19.53
N LYS A 198 30.23 -6.48 -19.36
CA LYS A 198 30.27 -5.11 -18.82
C LYS A 198 30.31 -5.07 -17.29
N LYS A 199 29.81 -6.10 -16.59
CA LYS A 199 29.85 -6.14 -15.11
C LYS A 199 31.20 -6.54 -14.51
N GLN A 200 32.11 -7.16 -15.29
CA GLN A 200 33.45 -7.54 -14.80
C GLN A 200 34.49 -6.41 -14.79
N ILE A 201 34.16 -5.18 -15.20
CA ILE A 201 35.13 -4.06 -15.29
C ILE A 201 34.99 -3.04 -14.14
N MET A 202 34.07 -3.24 -13.17
CA MET A 202 33.79 -2.25 -12.10
C MET A 202 34.12 -2.68 -10.65
N GLU A 203 34.93 -3.72 -10.44
CA GLU A 203 35.40 -4.12 -9.09
C GLU A 203 36.89 -3.83 -8.82
N GLU A 204 37.52 -2.93 -9.59
CA GLU A 204 38.94 -2.60 -9.43
C GLU A 204 39.18 -1.20 -8.84
N ASP A 205 38.40 -0.78 -7.83
CA ASP A 205 38.76 0.41 -7.06
C ASP A 205 38.33 0.37 -5.57
N GLY A 206 39.32 0.21 -4.69
CA GLY A 206 39.49 1.29 -3.71
C GLY A 206 39.24 1.06 -2.22
N PHE A 207 39.19 -0.17 -1.66
CA PHE A 207 39.24 -0.33 -0.19
C PHE A 207 40.41 -1.18 0.29
N SER A 208 41.45 -0.50 0.80
CA SER A 208 42.59 -1.10 1.49
C SER A 208 42.27 -1.32 2.98
N VAL A 209 42.26 -2.57 3.42
CA VAL A 209 42.10 -2.97 4.82
C VAL A 209 43.37 -2.63 5.61
N VAL A 210 43.25 -1.75 6.61
CA VAL A 210 44.35 -1.38 7.52
C VAL A 210 44.42 -2.40 8.68
N SER A 211 45.44 -3.26 8.68
CA SER A 211 45.66 -4.19 9.79
C SER A 211 46.31 -3.50 11.00
N SER A 212 45.63 -3.49 12.14
CA SER A 212 46.09 -2.92 13.41
C SER A 212 47.28 -3.69 14.01
N LYS A 213 48.39 -2.97 14.22
CA LYS A 213 49.65 -3.49 14.80
C LYS A 213 49.53 -3.61 16.34
N LYS A 214 49.58 -4.84 16.86
CA LYS A 214 49.59 -5.14 18.30
C LYS A 214 51.00 -4.87 18.87
N LYS A 215 51.13 -3.91 19.79
CA LYS A 215 52.39 -3.65 20.53
C LYS A 215 52.54 -4.64 21.69
N LYS A 216 53.78 -5.02 21.92
CA LYS A 216 54.30 -5.87 23.00
C LYS A 216 54.71 -4.98 24.18
#